data_AF-A0A453NKH7-F1
#
_entry.id   AF-A0A453NKH7-F1
#
_cell.length_a   1.000
_cell.length_b   1.000
_cell.length_c   1.000
_cell.angle_alpha   90.00
_cell.angle_beta   90.00
_cell.angle_gamma   90.00
#
_symmetry.space_group_name_H-M   'P 1'
#
loop_
_entity.id
_entity.type
_entity.pdbx_description
1 polymer ?
#
loop_
_entity_poly.entity_id
_entity_poly.type
_entity_poly.pdbx_seq_one_letter_code
_entity_poly.pdbx_strand_id
1 'polypeptide(L)'
;MAPDCIGEEVEKLAAALPDGGVLLLENVRFYKEEEKNDPEFAKKLASVADLYELDYLVGAVANPKKPFAAIVGGSKVSSKIGVIESLLAKVDILILGGGMIFTFYKAQGLAVGKSLVEEDKLELATSLIETAKSKGVKLLLPTDVVVADKFAADAESKAIAKQLAELTGKGVTTIIGGGDSVAAVEKAGLADKMSHISTGGGASLELLEGKPLPGVLALDEA
;
A
#
# COMPACT_ATOMS: atom_id res chain seq x y z
N MET A 1 30.29 -3.49 2.44
CA MET A 1 29.46 -4.07 3.51
C MET A 1 29.87 -3.38 4.79
N ALA A 2 28.95 -2.76 5.49
CA ALA A 2 29.22 -2.14 6.78
C ALA A 2 29.43 -3.24 7.85
N PRO A 3 30.23 -2.98 8.88
CA PRO A 3 30.47 -3.95 9.95
C PRO A 3 29.28 -4.13 10.90
N ASP A 4 28.31 -3.21 10.83
CA ASP A 4 27.10 -3.19 11.66
C ASP A 4 25.96 -2.49 10.88
N CYS A 5 24.77 -2.37 11.47
CA CYS A 5 23.67 -1.58 10.92
C CYS A 5 23.51 -0.19 11.57
N ILE A 6 24.20 0.08 12.69
CA ILE A 6 24.18 1.36 13.41
C ILE A 6 25.58 1.74 13.92
N GLY A 7 25.79 3.02 14.26
CA GLY A 7 26.99 3.53 14.91
C GLY A 7 27.92 4.34 14.01
N GLU A 8 28.91 5.01 14.61
CA GLU A 8 29.75 6.02 13.93
C GLU A 8 30.46 5.50 12.67
N GLU A 9 30.84 4.23 12.64
CA GLU A 9 31.53 3.65 11.47
C GLU A 9 30.56 3.49 10.29
N VAL A 10 29.31 3.13 10.57
CA VAL A 10 28.23 3.04 9.56
C VAL A 10 27.88 4.43 9.04
N GLU A 11 27.75 5.42 9.92
CA GLU A 11 27.49 6.82 9.55
C GLU A 11 28.58 7.38 8.61
N LYS A 12 29.86 7.12 8.92
CA LYS A 12 30.98 7.53 8.06
C LYS A 12 30.95 6.84 6.70
N LEU A 13 30.61 5.55 6.67
CA LEU A 13 30.49 4.80 5.41
C LEU A 13 29.31 5.28 4.55
N ALA A 14 28.18 5.62 5.18
CA ALA A 14 27.01 6.18 4.51
C ALA A 14 27.29 7.60 3.98
N ALA A 15 27.93 8.46 4.78
CA ALA A 15 28.29 9.82 4.36
C ALA A 15 29.36 9.85 3.26
N ALA A 16 30.21 8.83 3.18
CA ALA A 16 31.24 8.69 2.14
C ALA A 16 30.72 8.01 0.86
N LEU A 17 29.44 7.64 0.81
CA LEU A 17 28.87 6.93 -0.33
C LEU A 17 28.75 7.90 -1.53
N PRO A 18 29.34 7.57 -2.70
CA PRO A 18 29.14 8.38 -3.90
C PRO A 18 27.70 8.26 -4.41
N ASP A 19 27.24 9.21 -5.22
CA ASP A 19 25.95 9.14 -5.91
C ASP A 19 25.81 7.82 -6.68
N GLY A 20 24.74 7.07 -6.40
CA GLY A 20 24.51 5.73 -6.96
C GLY A 20 25.35 4.61 -6.34
N GLY A 21 26.09 4.90 -5.27
CA GLY A 21 26.77 3.91 -4.44
C GLY A 21 25.77 3.04 -3.67
N VAL A 22 26.18 1.81 -3.37
CA VAL A 22 25.37 0.84 -2.62
C VAL A 22 26.11 0.45 -1.35
N LEU A 23 25.49 0.70 -0.20
CA LEU A 23 25.97 0.22 1.10
C LEU A 23 25.06 -0.88 1.62
N LEU A 24 25.60 -2.09 1.76
CA LEU A 24 24.92 -3.18 2.45
C LEU A 24 25.27 -3.12 3.94
N LEU A 25 24.26 -2.96 4.79
CA LEU A 25 24.37 -3.00 6.25
C LEU A 25 24.32 -4.44 6.78
N GLU A 26 24.77 -4.63 8.02
CA GLU A 26 24.62 -5.91 8.71
C GLU A 26 23.14 -6.17 9.06
N ASN A 27 22.80 -7.44 9.34
CA ASN A 27 21.43 -7.84 9.65
C ASN A 27 20.89 -7.16 10.92
N VAL A 28 19.90 -6.29 10.74
CA VAL A 28 19.23 -5.54 11.83
C VAL A 28 18.63 -6.45 12.91
N ARG A 29 18.29 -7.70 12.59
CA ARG A 29 17.76 -8.67 13.56
C ARG A 29 18.79 -9.16 14.58
N PHE A 30 20.05 -8.73 14.47
CA PHE A 30 21.03 -8.91 15.55
C PHE A 30 20.70 -8.07 16.79
N TYR A 31 19.87 -7.04 16.62
CA TYR A 31 19.33 -6.23 17.71
C TYR A 31 17.93 -6.74 18.09
N LYS A 32 17.72 -7.00 19.38
CA LYS A 32 16.41 -7.46 19.90
C LYS A 32 15.37 -6.34 19.87
N GLU A 33 15.86 -5.11 19.80
CA GLU A 33 15.13 -3.86 19.67
C GLU A 33 14.38 -3.79 18.34
N GLU A 34 14.92 -4.40 17.27
CA GLU A 34 14.26 -4.51 15.95
C GLU A 34 12.93 -5.26 16.05
N GLU A 35 12.93 -6.46 16.66
CA GLU A 35 11.71 -7.26 16.79
C GLU A 35 10.66 -6.61 17.71
N LYS A 36 11.08 -5.64 18.52
CA LYS A 36 10.22 -4.88 19.43
C LYS A 36 9.71 -3.57 18.83
N ASN A 37 10.14 -3.22 17.62
CA ASN A 37 9.82 -1.94 16.99
C ASN A 37 10.20 -0.75 17.89
N ASP A 38 11.40 -0.81 18.49
CA ASP A 38 11.88 0.18 19.46
C ASP A 38 12.14 1.54 18.78
N PRO A 39 11.53 2.64 19.24
CA PRO A 39 11.69 3.97 18.62
C PRO A 39 13.12 4.51 18.64
N GLU A 40 13.92 4.19 19.66
CA GLU A 40 15.32 4.66 19.75
C GLU A 40 16.20 3.89 18.78
N PHE A 41 15.92 2.61 18.54
CA PHE A 41 16.58 1.83 17.50
C PHE A 41 16.23 2.36 16.10
N ALA A 42 14.95 2.69 15.88
CA ALA A 42 14.49 3.31 14.63
C ALA A 42 15.20 4.65 14.34
N LYS A 43 15.41 5.50 15.36
CA LYS A 43 16.20 6.76 15.24
C LYS A 43 17.63 6.55 14.80
N LYS A 44 18.29 5.52 15.34
CA LYS A 44 19.66 5.20 14.95
C LYS A 44 19.75 4.72 13.50
N LEU A 45 18.80 3.90 13.06
CA LEU A 45 18.73 3.48 11.65
C LEU A 45 18.36 4.64 10.71
N ALA A 46 17.49 5.53 11.14
CA ALA A 46 17.10 6.74 10.43
C ALA A 46 18.30 7.68 10.18
N SER A 47 19.19 7.83 11.17
CA SER A 47 20.36 8.72 11.06
C SER A 47 21.35 8.37 9.95
N VAL A 48 21.31 7.14 9.41
CA VAL A 48 22.22 6.66 8.37
C VAL A 48 21.58 6.56 6.98
N ALA A 49 20.30 6.90 6.83
CA ALA A 49 19.57 6.75 5.57
C ALA A 49 18.49 7.82 5.33
N ASP A 50 18.53 8.45 4.15
CA ASP A 50 17.41 9.26 3.64
C ASP A 50 16.37 8.36 2.96
N LEU A 51 15.14 8.36 3.47
CA LEU A 51 14.12 7.40 3.10
C LEU A 51 13.22 7.91 1.95
N TYR A 52 13.74 7.84 0.72
CA TYR A 52 13.04 8.25 -0.51
C TYR A 52 11.68 7.55 -0.72
N GLU A 53 11.52 6.29 -0.27
CA GLU A 53 10.28 5.54 -0.45
C GLU A 53 9.13 6.09 0.42
N LEU A 54 9.39 6.35 1.70
CA LEU A 54 8.36 6.79 2.64
C LEU A 54 7.95 8.24 2.35
N ASP A 55 8.89 9.11 2.01
CA ASP A 55 8.59 10.51 1.64
C ASP A 55 7.68 10.60 0.41
N TYR A 56 7.90 9.74 -0.59
CA TYR A 56 7.07 9.71 -1.78
C TYR A 56 5.63 9.27 -1.45
N LEU A 57 5.47 8.23 -0.61
CA LEU A 57 4.16 7.74 -0.17
C LEU A 57 3.44 8.76 0.71
N VAL A 58 4.14 9.35 1.69
CA VAL A 58 3.60 10.38 2.56
C VAL A 58 3.18 11.60 1.74
N GLY A 59 4.06 12.10 0.87
CA GLY A 59 3.78 13.27 0.03
C GLY A 59 2.59 13.06 -0.90
N ALA A 60 2.52 11.90 -1.56
CA ALA A 60 1.42 11.58 -2.47
C ALA A 60 0.06 11.47 -1.77
N VAL A 61 0.05 11.02 -0.51
CA VAL A 61 -1.18 10.81 0.28
C VAL A 61 -1.56 12.08 1.06
N ALA A 62 -0.60 12.87 1.51
CA ALA A 62 -0.82 14.08 2.28
C ALA A 62 -1.34 15.24 1.42
N ASN A 63 -0.83 15.38 0.19
CA ASN A 63 -1.24 16.44 -0.72
C ASN A 63 -1.44 15.95 -2.16
N PRO A 64 -2.47 15.11 -2.41
CA PRO A 64 -2.66 14.48 -3.71
C PRO A 64 -3.11 15.48 -4.78
N LYS A 65 -2.59 15.31 -6.00
CA LYS A 65 -3.15 15.99 -7.18
C LYS A 65 -4.54 15.44 -7.47
N LYS A 66 -5.54 16.32 -7.53
CA LYS A 66 -6.93 15.95 -7.83
C LYS A 66 -7.20 15.83 -9.34
N PRO A 67 -8.09 14.92 -9.77
CA PRO A 67 -8.83 13.95 -8.96
C PRO A 67 -7.93 12.81 -8.44
N PHE A 68 -8.02 12.51 -7.14
CA PHE A 68 -7.25 11.45 -6.50
C PHE A 68 -8.08 10.16 -6.44
N ALA A 69 -7.58 9.11 -7.09
CA ALA A 69 -8.21 7.81 -7.12
C ALA A 69 -7.34 6.76 -6.40
N ALA A 70 -7.97 5.92 -5.59
CA ALA A 70 -7.31 4.77 -4.98
C ALA A 70 -7.98 3.47 -5.39
N ILE A 71 -7.17 2.43 -5.60
CA ILE A 71 -7.64 1.07 -5.86
C ILE A 71 -7.24 0.20 -4.66
N VAL A 72 -8.22 -0.37 -3.98
CA VAL A 72 -8.00 -1.26 -2.83
C VAL A 72 -8.49 -2.65 -3.20
N GLY A 73 -7.54 -3.58 -3.30
CA GLY A 73 -7.82 -4.99 -3.51
C GLY A 73 -7.62 -5.82 -2.25
N GLY A 74 -8.20 -7.01 -2.22
CA GLY A 74 -7.93 -7.99 -1.18
C GLY A 74 -8.94 -9.14 -1.18
N SER A 75 -8.62 -10.19 -0.43
CA SER A 75 -9.55 -11.30 -0.22
C SER A 75 -10.60 -10.97 0.84
N LYS A 76 -10.25 -10.20 1.88
CA LYS A 76 -11.11 -9.92 3.04
C LYS A 76 -11.22 -8.43 3.33
N VAL A 77 -12.45 -7.97 3.59
CA VAL A 77 -12.77 -6.62 4.07
C VAL A 77 -12.06 -6.35 5.39
N SER A 78 -12.10 -7.30 6.33
CA SER A 78 -11.50 -7.16 7.68
C SER A 78 -10.03 -6.75 7.67
N SER A 79 -9.27 -7.22 6.68
CA SER A 79 -7.84 -6.92 6.54
C SER A 79 -7.51 -5.55 5.96
N LYS A 80 -8.52 -4.79 5.50
CA LYS A 80 -8.36 -3.52 4.78
C LYS A 80 -9.31 -2.43 5.25
N ILE A 81 -9.99 -2.62 6.39
CA ILE A 81 -10.95 -1.65 6.94
C ILE A 81 -10.25 -0.31 7.17
N GLY A 82 -9.15 -0.30 7.92
CA GLY A 82 -8.43 0.94 8.25
C GLY A 82 -7.96 1.68 7.00
N VAL A 83 -7.48 0.94 5.99
CA VAL A 83 -7.03 1.52 4.72
C VAL A 83 -8.19 2.18 3.99
N ILE A 84 -9.34 1.51 3.91
CA ILE A 84 -10.54 2.06 3.26
C ILE A 84 -11.02 3.31 4.01
N GLU A 85 -11.12 3.28 5.33
CA GLU A 85 -11.57 4.42 6.14
C GLU A 85 -10.68 5.64 5.99
N SER A 86 -9.36 5.44 6.01
CA SER A 86 -8.36 6.50 5.79
C SER A 86 -8.45 7.07 4.38
N LEU A 87 -8.54 6.21 3.36
CA LEU A 87 -8.65 6.65 1.96
C LEU A 87 -9.96 7.39 1.70
N LEU A 88 -11.08 6.97 2.29
CA LEU A 88 -12.37 7.68 2.18
C LEU A 88 -12.30 9.13 2.68
N ALA A 89 -11.32 9.50 3.50
CA ALA A 89 -11.10 10.90 3.90
C ALA A 89 -10.30 11.73 2.89
N LYS A 90 -9.60 11.08 1.93
CA LYS A 90 -8.59 11.73 1.07
C LYS A 90 -8.89 11.62 -0.42
N VAL A 91 -9.51 10.52 -0.86
CA VAL A 91 -9.73 10.21 -2.29
C VAL A 91 -11.04 10.82 -2.80
N ASP A 92 -11.06 11.20 -4.08
CA ASP A 92 -12.30 11.57 -4.78
C ASP A 92 -12.98 10.31 -5.35
N ILE A 93 -12.19 9.29 -5.69
CA ILE A 93 -12.66 8.02 -6.28
C ILE A 93 -12.01 6.86 -5.51
N LEU A 94 -12.81 5.91 -5.05
CA LEU A 94 -12.34 4.68 -4.43
C LEU A 94 -12.82 3.49 -5.25
N ILE A 95 -11.91 2.67 -5.75
CA ILE A 95 -12.21 1.45 -6.48
C ILE A 95 -11.90 0.26 -5.57
N LEU A 96 -12.86 -0.62 -5.32
CA LEU A 96 -12.61 -1.85 -4.56
C LEU A 96 -12.52 -3.04 -5.51
N GLY A 97 -11.61 -3.97 -5.24
CA GLY A 97 -11.40 -5.17 -6.07
C GLY A 97 -11.08 -6.41 -5.24
N GLY A 98 -10.95 -7.56 -5.91
CA GLY A 98 -10.66 -8.85 -5.26
C GLY A 98 -11.87 -9.50 -4.58
N GLY A 99 -11.63 -10.47 -3.71
CA GLY A 99 -12.69 -11.23 -3.03
C GLY A 99 -13.54 -10.41 -2.06
N MET A 100 -13.02 -9.28 -1.57
CA MET A 100 -13.74 -8.45 -0.60
C MET A 100 -15.01 -7.79 -1.20
N ILE A 101 -15.07 -7.61 -2.52
CA ILE A 101 -16.21 -6.97 -3.21
C ILE A 101 -17.52 -7.74 -3.01
N PHE A 102 -17.46 -9.06 -2.84
CA PHE A 102 -18.66 -9.89 -2.64
C PHE A 102 -19.35 -9.58 -1.31
N THR A 103 -18.60 -9.16 -0.29
CA THR A 103 -19.20 -8.67 0.97
C THR A 103 -19.97 -7.37 0.73
N PHE A 104 -19.44 -6.46 -0.11
CA PHE A 104 -20.15 -5.22 -0.49
C PHE A 104 -21.37 -5.48 -1.38
N TYR A 105 -21.28 -6.39 -2.35
CA TYR A 105 -22.43 -6.78 -3.17
C TYR A 105 -23.54 -7.39 -2.31
N LYS A 106 -23.19 -8.27 -1.38
CA LYS A 106 -24.18 -8.86 -0.48
C LYS A 106 -24.81 -7.82 0.44
N ALA A 107 -24.03 -6.87 0.95
CA ALA A 107 -24.52 -5.73 1.72
C ALA A 107 -25.48 -4.83 0.91
N GLN A 108 -25.30 -4.73 -0.40
CA GLN A 108 -26.23 -4.07 -1.33
C GLN A 108 -27.45 -4.93 -1.72
N GLY A 109 -27.58 -6.14 -1.18
CA GLY A 109 -28.68 -7.06 -1.48
C GLY A 109 -28.50 -7.90 -2.75
N LEU A 110 -27.30 -7.92 -3.35
CA LEU A 110 -27.02 -8.73 -4.54
C LEU A 110 -26.70 -10.18 -4.18
N ALA A 111 -27.09 -11.10 -5.07
CA ALA A 111 -26.77 -12.52 -4.92
C ALA A 111 -25.31 -12.79 -5.31
N VAL A 112 -24.54 -13.38 -4.39
CA VAL A 112 -23.09 -13.62 -4.55
C VAL A 112 -22.70 -15.11 -4.62
N GLY A 113 -23.69 -16.01 -4.56
CA GLY A 113 -23.48 -17.45 -4.72
C GLY A 113 -22.52 -18.02 -3.67
N LYS A 114 -21.48 -18.74 -4.13
CA LYS A 114 -20.45 -19.38 -3.29
C LYS A 114 -19.20 -18.49 -3.07
N SER A 115 -19.28 -17.22 -3.46
CA SER A 115 -18.15 -16.30 -3.37
C SER A 115 -17.79 -15.99 -1.91
N LEU A 116 -16.56 -15.54 -1.67
CA LEU A 116 -16.07 -15.28 -0.32
C LEU A 116 -16.79 -14.06 0.29
N VAL A 117 -17.54 -14.27 1.37
CA VAL A 117 -18.30 -13.22 2.05
C VAL A 117 -18.00 -13.26 3.53
N GLU A 118 -17.74 -12.08 4.11
CA GLU A 118 -17.67 -11.89 5.56
C GLU A 118 -19.05 -11.47 6.08
N GLU A 119 -19.88 -12.45 6.46
CA GLU A 119 -21.26 -12.23 6.94
C GLU A 119 -21.31 -11.31 8.16
N ASP A 120 -20.30 -11.39 9.04
CA ASP A 120 -20.17 -10.57 10.24
C ASP A 120 -19.70 -9.13 9.94
N LYS A 121 -19.40 -8.81 8.68
CA LYS A 121 -18.94 -7.48 8.23
C LYS A 121 -19.89 -6.81 7.23
N LEU A 122 -21.11 -7.34 7.05
CA LEU A 122 -22.10 -6.73 6.14
C LEU A 122 -22.57 -5.35 6.61
N GLU A 123 -22.80 -5.17 7.91
CA GLU A 123 -23.14 -3.86 8.49
C GLU A 123 -22.01 -2.85 8.26
N LEU A 124 -20.76 -3.30 8.47
CA LEU A 124 -19.59 -2.48 8.21
C LEU A 124 -19.51 -2.07 6.73
N ALA A 125 -19.64 -3.02 5.80
CA ALA A 125 -19.62 -2.74 4.38
C ALA A 125 -20.72 -1.72 3.98
N THR A 126 -21.91 -1.84 4.57
CA THR A 126 -23.00 -0.87 4.40
C THR A 126 -22.60 0.51 4.91
N SER A 127 -22.05 0.61 6.12
CA SER A 127 -21.59 1.87 6.71
C SER A 127 -20.48 2.55 5.90
N LEU A 128 -19.58 1.77 5.28
CA LEU A 128 -18.52 2.28 4.41
C LEU A 128 -19.09 2.87 3.11
N ILE A 129 -20.11 2.22 2.52
CA ILE A 129 -20.83 2.74 1.35
C ILE A 129 -21.52 4.07 1.70
N GLU A 130 -22.17 4.16 2.85
CA GLU A 130 -22.82 5.39 3.33
C GLU A 130 -21.81 6.50 3.63
N THR A 131 -20.69 6.14 4.26
CA THR A 131 -19.58 7.06 4.52
C THR A 131 -19.02 7.63 3.22
N ALA A 132 -18.81 6.78 2.20
CA ALA A 132 -18.38 7.24 0.88
C ALA A 132 -19.37 8.24 0.27
N LYS A 133 -20.68 7.94 0.32
CA LYS A 133 -21.73 8.86 -0.17
C LYS A 133 -21.74 10.19 0.59
N SER A 134 -21.67 10.16 1.91
CA SER A 134 -21.70 11.38 2.75
C SER A 134 -20.48 12.27 2.51
N LYS A 135 -19.32 11.68 2.23
CA LYS A 135 -18.08 12.40 1.91
C LYS A 135 -17.96 12.80 0.42
N GLY A 136 -18.94 12.45 -0.41
CA GLY A 136 -18.90 12.72 -1.85
C GLY A 136 -17.87 11.88 -2.63
N VAL A 137 -17.39 10.79 -2.04
CA VAL A 137 -16.43 9.88 -2.67
C VAL A 137 -17.16 8.95 -3.63
N LYS A 138 -16.68 8.86 -4.87
CA LYS A 138 -17.22 7.91 -5.85
C LYS A 138 -16.67 6.51 -5.59
N LEU A 139 -17.43 5.72 -4.83
CA LEU A 139 -17.14 4.30 -4.59
C LEU A 139 -17.53 3.47 -5.82
N LEU A 140 -16.54 2.86 -6.48
CA LEU A 140 -16.70 2.00 -7.65
C LEU A 140 -16.41 0.55 -7.27
N LEU A 141 -17.39 -0.30 -7.54
CA LEU A 141 -17.24 -1.76 -7.52
C LEU A 141 -17.22 -2.24 -8.98
N PRO A 142 -16.54 -3.36 -9.31
CA PRO A 142 -16.59 -3.95 -10.64
C PRO A 142 -18.04 -4.18 -11.07
N THR A 143 -18.38 -3.92 -12.32
CA THR A 143 -19.72 -4.22 -12.86
C THR A 143 -19.81 -5.65 -13.38
N ASP A 144 -18.65 -6.25 -13.63
CA ASP A 144 -18.44 -7.58 -14.13
C ASP A 144 -17.50 -8.35 -13.19
N VAL A 145 -17.89 -9.58 -12.87
CA VAL A 145 -17.09 -10.50 -12.07
C VAL A 145 -16.93 -11.79 -12.86
N VAL A 146 -15.68 -12.19 -13.08
CA VAL A 146 -15.37 -13.47 -13.71
C VAL A 146 -15.57 -14.58 -12.68
N VAL A 147 -16.60 -15.40 -12.88
CA VAL A 147 -16.86 -16.58 -12.05
C VAL A 147 -16.03 -17.75 -12.60
N ALA A 148 -15.15 -18.29 -11.78
CA ALA A 148 -14.36 -19.47 -12.10
C ALA A 148 -14.72 -20.62 -11.17
N ASP A 149 -14.69 -21.85 -11.70
CA ASP A 149 -14.98 -23.07 -10.94
C ASP A 149 -13.90 -23.39 -9.87
N LYS A 150 -12.75 -22.72 -9.94
CA LYS A 150 -11.61 -22.85 -9.01
C LYS A 150 -10.90 -21.52 -8.80
N PHE A 151 -10.37 -21.32 -7.59
CA PHE A 151 -9.54 -20.18 -7.21
C PHE A 151 -8.19 -20.28 -7.93
N ALA A 152 -7.97 -19.43 -8.94
CA ALA A 152 -6.71 -19.31 -9.66
C ALA A 152 -6.19 -17.87 -9.46
N ALA A 153 -4.99 -17.73 -8.87
CA ALA A 153 -4.43 -16.44 -8.43
C ALA A 153 -3.96 -15.54 -9.60
N ASP A 154 -4.18 -15.98 -10.83
CA ASP A 154 -3.60 -15.50 -12.07
C ASP A 154 -4.62 -14.88 -13.04
N ALA A 155 -5.90 -14.78 -12.64
CA ALA A 155 -6.93 -14.16 -13.47
C ALA A 155 -6.88 -12.61 -13.41
N GLU A 156 -6.69 -11.99 -14.58
CA GLU A 156 -7.03 -10.59 -14.92
C GLU A 156 -6.29 -9.42 -14.24
N SER A 157 -5.38 -9.62 -13.27
CA SER A 157 -4.56 -8.51 -12.72
C SER A 157 -3.76 -7.74 -13.79
N LYS A 158 -3.52 -8.39 -14.95
CA LYS A 158 -2.83 -7.81 -16.11
C LYS A 158 -3.62 -6.70 -16.81
N ALA A 159 -4.95 -6.71 -16.79
CA ALA A 159 -5.76 -5.70 -17.48
C ALA A 159 -5.67 -4.34 -16.76
N ILE A 160 -5.81 -4.35 -15.43
CA ILE A 160 -5.66 -3.16 -14.58
C ILE A 160 -4.22 -2.63 -14.66
N ALA A 161 -3.21 -3.51 -14.60
CA ALA A 161 -1.81 -3.09 -14.72
C ALA A 161 -1.51 -2.37 -16.04
N LYS A 162 -2.07 -2.84 -17.17
CA LYS A 162 -1.93 -2.15 -18.47
C LYS A 162 -2.60 -0.78 -18.48
N GLN A 163 -3.82 -0.67 -17.97
CA GLN A 163 -4.51 0.62 -17.89
C GLN A 163 -3.78 1.61 -16.98
N LEU A 164 -3.27 1.16 -15.84
CA LEU A 164 -2.45 1.99 -14.95
C LEU A 164 -1.20 2.49 -15.68
N ALA A 165 -0.47 1.63 -16.39
CA ALA A 165 0.71 2.02 -17.16
C ALA A 165 0.38 3.07 -18.24
N GLU A 166 -0.77 2.95 -18.93
CA GLU A 166 -1.21 3.94 -19.91
C GLU A 166 -1.60 5.27 -19.27
N LEU A 167 -2.24 5.25 -18.10
CA LEU A 167 -2.57 6.45 -17.33
C LEU A 167 -1.31 7.16 -16.82
N THR A 168 -0.29 6.40 -16.41
CA THR A 168 1.02 6.97 -16.06
C THR A 168 1.64 7.73 -17.21
N GLY A 169 1.58 7.17 -18.43
CA GLY A 169 2.02 7.86 -19.65
C GLY A 169 1.24 9.14 -19.96
N LYS A 170 0.05 9.33 -19.37
CA LYS A 170 -0.78 10.54 -19.50
C LYS A 170 -0.60 11.53 -18.35
N GLY A 171 0.37 11.30 -17.46
CA GLY A 171 0.69 12.19 -16.34
C GLY A 171 -0.07 11.91 -15.05
N VAL A 172 -0.74 10.75 -14.94
CA VAL A 172 -1.38 10.31 -13.69
C VAL A 172 -0.34 9.61 -12.82
N THR A 173 -0.20 10.05 -11.56
CA THR A 173 0.66 9.36 -10.59
C THR A 173 0.04 8.02 -10.20
N THR A 174 0.72 6.91 -10.50
CA THR A 174 0.27 5.56 -10.12
C THR A 174 1.16 4.98 -9.04
N ILE A 175 0.55 4.55 -7.95
CA ILE A 175 1.24 3.98 -6.80
C ILE A 175 0.71 2.58 -6.56
N ILE A 176 1.61 1.61 -6.45
CA ILE A 176 1.25 0.21 -6.18
C ILE A 176 1.74 -0.16 -4.79
N GLY A 177 0.82 -0.47 -3.88
CA GLY A 177 1.11 -0.93 -2.53
C GLY A 177 0.58 -2.34 -2.30
N GLY A 178 1.47 -3.31 -2.09
CA GLY A 178 1.12 -4.68 -1.70
C GLY A 178 1.83 -5.76 -2.53
N GLY A 179 2.43 -6.75 -1.86
CA GLY A 179 3.31 -7.75 -2.48
C GLY A 179 2.68 -8.52 -3.65
N ASP A 180 1.42 -8.92 -3.54
CA ASP A 180 0.71 -9.61 -4.63
C ASP A 180 0.48 -8.71 -5.85
N SER A 181 0.15 -7.43 -5.62
CA SER A 181 -0.02 -6.44 -6.68
C SER A 181 1.30 -6.11 -7.37
N VAL A 182 2.39 -5.98 -6.60
CA VAL A 182 3.75 -5.79 -7.12
C VAL A 182 4.14 -6.98 -8.00
N ALA A 183 3.98 -8.21 -7.48
CA ALA A 183 4.28 -9.42 -8.24
C ALA A 183 3.44 -9.53 -9.52
N ALA A 184 2.19 -9.09 -9.51
CA ALA A 184 1.34 -9.07 -10.70
C ALA A 184 1.84 -8.09 -11.78
N VAL A 185 2.30 -6.90 -11.37
CA VAL A 185 2.83 -5.89 -12.29
C VAL A 185 4.21 -6.27 -12.84
N GLU A 186 5.06 -6.87 -12.02
CA GLU A 186 6.35 -7.43 -12.46
C GLU A 186 6.15 -8.58 -13.45
N LYS A 187 5.26 -9.54 -13.14
CA LYS A 187 4.89 -10.62 -14.08
C LYS A 187 4.27 -10.11 -15.38
N ALA A 188 3.68 -8.92 -15.36
CA ALA A 188 3.15 -8.26 -16.54
C ALA A 188 4.20 -7.47 -17.35
N GLY A 189 5.43 -7.30 -16.82
CA GLY A 189 6.49 -6.50 -17.44
C GLY A 189 6.16 -5.01 -17.48
N LEU A 190 5.39 -4.51 -16.51
CA LEU A 190 4.90 -3.13 -16.46
C LEU A 190 5.45 -2.33 -15.28
N ALA A 191 6.38 -2.91 -14.51
CA ALA A 191 6.95 -2.28 -13.32
C ALA A 191 7.57 -0.91 -13.63
N ASP A 192 8.38 -0.83 -14.69
CA ASP A 192 9.06 0.39 -15.14
C ASP A 192 8.10 1.49 -15.64
N LYS A 193 6.81 1.17 -15.81
CA LYS A 193 5.79 2.13 -16.27
C LYS A 193 4.94 2.69 -15.14
N MET A 194 5.17 2.26 -13.91
CA MET A 194 4.47 2.79 -12.73
C MET A 194 5.22 4.00 -12.19
N SER A 195 4.50 4.97 -11.59
CA SER A 195 5.17 6.11 -10.96
C SER A 195 5.92 5.71 -9.68
N HIS A 196 5.36 4.77 -8.93
CA HIS A 196 5.99 4.24 -7.73
C HIS A 196 5.47 2.83 -7.38
N ILE A 197 6.39 1.96 -7.00
CA ILE A 197 6.11 0.61 -6.51
C ILE A 197 6.63 0.55 -5.09
N SER A 198 5.72 0.40 -4.13
CA SER A 198 6.11 0.31 -2.73
C SER A 198 6.54 -1.11 -2.39
N THR A 199 7.70 -1.21 -1.75
CA THR A 199 8.28 -2.45 -1.20
C THR A 199 7.99 -2.60 0.29
N GLY A 200 7.53 -1.53 0.97
CA GLY A 200 7.25 -1.52 2.41
C GLY A 200 6.08 -2.40 2.87
N GLY A 201 5.32 -3.03 1.96
CA GLY A 201 4.34 -4.06 2.28
C GLY A 201 3.33 -3.65 3.36
N GLY A 202 3.42 -4.29 4.54
CA GLY A 202 2.59 -3.98 5.71
C GLY A 202 2.83 -2.59 6.29
N ALA A 203 4.07 -2.11 6.29
CA ALA A 203 4.40 -0.76 6.79
C ALA A 203 3.76 0.33 5.93
N SER A 204 3.76 0.16 4.60
CA SER A 204 3.08 1.08 3.68
C SER A 204 1.56 1.09 3.88
N LEU A 205 0.98 -0.06 4.27
CA LEU A 205 -0.43 -0.15 4.65
C LEU A 205 -0.72 0.57 5.97
N GLU A 206 0.10 0.38 7.00
CA GLU A 206 -0.04 1.08 8.29
C GLU A 206 0.10 2.60 8.13
N LEU A 207 1.03 3.04 7.29
CA LEU A 207 1.17 4.44 6.91
C LEU A 207 -0.09 4.98 6.22
N LEU A 208 -0.64 4.20 5.28
CA LEU A 208 -1.91 4.55 4.61
C LEU A 208 -3.09 4.57 5.56
N GLU A 209 -3.10 3.74 6.60
CA GLU A 209 -4.07 3.76 7.70
C GLU A 209 -3.92 5.01 8.60
N GLY A 210 -2.85 5.80 8.42
CA GLY A 210 -2.55 6.97 9.25
C GLY A 210 -1.96 6.58 10.61
N LYS A 211 -1.46 5.36 10.77
CA LYS A 211 -0.76 4.96 11.98
C LYS A 211 0.63 5.61 12.00
N PRO A 212 1.10 6.05 13.17
CA PRO A 212 2.47 6.50 13.31
C PRO A 212 3.41 5.32 13.04
N LEU A 213 4.28 5.45 12.04
CA LEU A 213 5.39 4.52 11.83
C LEU A 213 6.58 4.99 12.68
N PRO A 214 7.09 4.18 13.62
CA PRO A 214 8.23 4.56 14.44
C PRO A 214 9.45 4.99 13.60
N GLY A 215 9.70 4.33 12.47
CA GLY A 215 10.76 4.71 11.53
C GLY A 215 10.58 6.06 10.84
N VAL A 216 9.34 6.50 10.57
CA VAL A 216 9.07 7.82 10.00
C VAL A 216 9.18 8.90 11.07
N LEU A 217 8.59 8.67 12.25
CA LEU A 217 8.68 9.61 13.37
C LEU A 217 10.12 9.83 13.83
N ALA A 218 10.92 8.77 13.79
CA ALA A 218 12.33 8.81 14.09
C ALA A 218 13.14 9.73 13.15
N LEU A 219 12.73 9.84 11.89
CA LEU A 219 13.35 10.71 10.89
C LEU A 219 12.93 12.18 11.03
N ASP A 220 11.64 12.44 11.30
CA ASP A 220 11.15 13.80 11.55
C ASP A 220 11.82 14.46 12.78
N GLU A 221 12.32 13.65 13.71
CA GLU A 221 13.02 14.08 14.92
C GLU A 221 14.56 14.07 14.83
N ALA A 222 15.14 13.58 13.72
CA ALA A 222 16.58 13.47 13.50
C ALA A 222 17.17 14.70 12.79
#